data_AF-A0AAV9MSK7-F1
#
_entry.id   AF-A0AAV9MSK7-F1
#
_cell.length_a   1.000
_cell.length_b   1.000
_cell.length_c   1.000
_cell.angle_alpha   90.00
_cell.angle_beta   90.00
_cell.angle_gamma   90.00
#
_symmetry.space_group_name_H-M   'P 1'
#
loop_
_entity.id
_entity.type
_entity.pdbx_description
1 polymer ?
#
loop_
_entity_poly.entity_id
_entity_poly.type
_entity_poly.pdbx_seq_one_letter_code
_entity_poly.pdbx_strand_id
1 'polypeptide(L)'
;MALANAQAFLFLVVFSFMFVLSMANFNYTWAGGKWNKTTCPYDNNHPNATQTSNKFNVGGSENWHYGFDYMDWARKNGPFFVNDTLVFKYDAPNANGGFPHSVYLLPNYWSFIKCDLRRAMRIANPNQGAGKGFEFVLKKSQPYFFACGEHGGIHCNNGTMKFVVMPLKRWPF
;
A
#
# COMPACT_ATOMS: atom_id res chain seq x y z
N MET A 1 25.10 12.95 -34.18
CA MET A 1 23.87 12.22 -33.79
C MET A 1 24.12 10.98 -32.92
N ALA A 2 25.28 10.29 -33.01
CA ALA A 2 25.58 9.13 -32.15
C ALA A 2 25.84 9.47 -30.67
N LEU A 3 26.42 10.64 -30.36
CA LEU A 3 26.76 11.03 -28.99
C LEU A 3 25.52 11.30 -28.10
N ALA A 4 24.49 11.96 -28.65
CA ALA A 4 23.24 12.24 -27.94
C ALA A 4 22.47 10.96 -27.58
N ASN A 5 22.54 9.95 -28.47
CA ASN A 5 21.91 8.65 -28.24
C ASN A 5 22.67 7.83 -27.17
N ALA A 6 24.00 7.91 -27.14
CA ALA A 6 24.81 7.27 -26.11
C ALA A 6 24.57 7.88 -24.72
N GLN A 7 24.46 9.21 -24.62
CA GLN A 7 24.12 9.89 -23.37
C GLN A 7 22.72 9.52 -22.88
N ALA A 8 21.71 9.48 -23.77
CA ALA A 8 20.36 9.05 -23.41
C ALA A 8 20.32 7.58 -22.94
N PHE A 9 21.11 6.70 -23.55
CA PHE A 9 21.24 5.30 -23.13
C PHE A 9 21.91 5.19 -21.77
N LEU A 10 22.96 5.98 -21.51
CA LEU A 10 23.64 6.03 -20.22
C LEU A 10 22.70 6.51 -19.12
N PHE A 11 21.88 7.54 -19.39
CA PHE A 11 20.85 8.01 -18.45
C PHE A 11 19.79 6.94 -18.17
N LEU A 12 19.31 6.21 -19.19
CA LEU A 12 18.36 5.11 -19.02
C LEU A 12 18.95 3.98 -18.16
N VAL A 13 20.20 3.61 -18.41
CA VAL A 13 20.91 2.57 -17.64
C VAL A 13 21.08 3.02 -16.19
N VAL A 14 21.58 4.23 -15.94
CA VAL A 14 21.74 4.78 -14.58
C VAL A 14 20.39 4.88 -13.87
N PHE A 15 19.32 5.31 -14.55
CA PHE A 15 17.98 5.40 -13.96
C PHE A 15 17.42 4.02 -13.59
N SER A 16 17.67 2.99 -14.41
CA SER A 16 17.27 1.61 -14.12
C SER A 16 18.03 1.04 -12.92
N PHE A 17 19.34 1.30 -12.81
CA PHE A 17 20.13 0.91 -11.64
C PHE A 17 19.73 1.64 -10.38
N MET A 18 19.41 2.94 -10.46
CA MET A 18 18.88 3.70 -9.32
C MET A 18 17.52 3.19 -8.87
N PHE A 19 16.65 2.73 -9.78
CA PHE A 19 15.36 2.12 -9.42
C PHE A 19 15.54 0.76 -8.74
N VAL A 20 16.44 -0.10 -9.25
CA VAL A 20 16.78 -1.40 -8.64
C VAL A 20 17.46 -1.20 -7.28
N LEU A 21 18.41 -0.26 -7.18
CA LEU A 21 19.09 0.08 -5.93
C LEU A 21 18.17 0.80 -4.94
N SER A 22 17.18 1.58 -5.38
CA SER A 22 16.20 2.22 -4.50
C SER A 22 15.17 1.23 -3.98
N MET A 23 14.87 0.15 -4.71
CA MET A 23 14.07 -0.96 -4.19
C MET A 23 14.90 -1.90 -3.31
N ALA A 24 16.18 -2.10 -3.62
CA ALA A 24 17.11 -2.89 -2.79
C ALA A 24 17.52 -2.15 -1.50
N ASN A 25 17.61 -0.82 -1.54
CA ASN A 25 17.84 0.07 -0.41
C ASN A 25 16.54 0.75 0.05
N PHE A 26 15.36 0.18 -0.23
CA PHE A 26 14.17 0.50 0.56
C PHE A 26 14.42 -0.06 1.96
N ASN A 27 15.24 0.68 2.71
CA ASN A 27 15.56 0.44 4.09
C ASN A 27 14.30 0.81 4.86
N TYR A 28 13.38 -0.15 4.93
CA TYR A 28 12.34 -0.15 5.93
C TYR A 28 13.05 -0.20 7.28
N THR A 29 13.37 0.97 7.82
CA THR A 29 13.82 1.13 9.19
C THR A 29 12.62 0.80 10.05
N TRP A 30 12.46 -0.48 10.35
CA TRP A 30 11.62 -0.91 11.45
C TRP A 30 12.10 -0.12 12.67
N ALA A 31 11.22 0.75 13.18
CA ALA A 31 11.45 1.53 14.38
C ALA A 31 11.94 0.57 15.47
N GLY A 32 13.21 0.72 15.86
CA GLY A 32 13.96 -0.22 16.66
C GLY A 32 13.26 -0.59 17.97
N GLY A 33 12.57 -1.73 17.95
CA GLY A 33 12.37 -2.53 19.15
C GLY A 33 13.69 -3.26 19.44
N LYS A 34 14.13 -3.30 20.68
CA LYS A 34 15.27 -4.16 21.04
C LYS A 34 14.84 -5.61 20.89
N TRP A 35 15.24 -6.29 19.81
CA TRP A 35 15.18 -7.75 19.78
C TRP A 35 16.41 -8.23 20.52
N ASN A 36 16.21 -8.62 21.78
CA ASN A 36 17.19 -9.43 22.48
C ASN A 36 17.28 -10.76 21.74
N LYS A 37 18.26 -10.85 20.82
CA LYS A 37 18.75 -12.12 20.30
C LYS A 37 19.52 -12.81 21.42
N THR A 38 18.83 -13.58 22.24
CA THR A 38 19.46 -14.64 23.01
C THR A 38 18.44 -15.77 23.17
N THR A 39 18.83 -16.95 22.70
CA THR A 39 18.11 -18.24 22.68
C THR A 39 17.05 -18.39 21.59
N CYS A 40 17.46 -18.85 20.41
CA CYS A 40 16.60 -19.73 19.62
C CYS A 40 16.94 -21.16 20.06
N PRO A 41 16.08 -21.85 20.83
CA PRO A 41 16.28 -23.25 21.13
C PRO A 41 16.15 -24.02 19.80
N TYR A 42 17.12 -24.89 19.53
CA TYR A 42 17.09 -25.83 18.41
C TYR A 42 16.12 -26.97 18.77
N ASP A 43 14.84 -26.63 19.00
CA ASP A 43 13.78 -27.60 19.23
C ASP A 43 13.03 -27.82 17.91
N ASN A 44 12.98 -29.08 17.46
CA ASN A 44 12.27 -29.52 16.25
C ASN A 44 10.73 -29.41 16.37
N ASN A 45 10.23 -28.75 17.41
CA ASN A 45 8.82 -28.48 17.61
C ASN A 45 8.49 -27.12 16.98
N HIS A 46 8.45 -27.06 15.65
CA HIS A 46 7.79 -25.94 14.99
C HIS A 46 6.32 -25.97 15.43
N PRO A 47 5.82 -24.94 16.15
CA PRO A 47 4.40 -24.83 16.37
C PRO A 47 3.76 -24.78 14.99
N ASN A 48 2.78 -25.65 14.75
CA ASN A 48 1.95 -25.64 13.54
C ASN A 48 1.23 -24.28 13.50
N ALA A 49 1.90 -23.28 12.96
CA ALA A 49 1.38 -21.94 12.84
C ALA A 49 0.39 -21.97 11.68
N THR A 50 -0.87 -22.31 11.99
CA THR A 50 -1.96 -22.20 11.04
C THR A 50 -1.88 -20.82 10.41
N GLN A 51 -1.57 -20.76 9.11
CA GLN A 51 -1.40 -19.50 8.41
C GLN A 51 -2.77 -18.85 8.20
N THR A 52 -3.25 -18.12 9.21
CA THR A 52 -4.51 -17.41 9.15
C THR A 52 -4.32 -16.07 8.45
N SER A 53 -5.09 -15.83 7.38
CA SER A 53 -5.17 -14.51 6.75
C SER A 53 -5.72 -13.49 7.73
N ASN A 54 -5.04 -12.35 7.87
CA ASN A 54 -5.50 -11.25 8.71
C ASN A 54 -6.42 -10.30 7.94
N LYS A 55 -7.25 -9.56 8.68
CA LYS A 55 -8.14 -8.54 8.13
C LYS A 55 -7.86 -7.20 8.80
N PHE A 56 -7.56 -6.18 8.01
CA PHE A 56 -7.16 -4.86 8.46
C PHE A 56 -8.19 -3.83 8.01
N ASN A 57 -8.80 -3.12 8.96
CA ASN A 57 -9.55 -1.92 8.64
C ASN A 57 -8.56 -0.79 8.32
N VAL A 58 -8.59 -0.30 7.07
CA VAL A 58 -7.71 0.77 6.61
C VAL A 58 -8.01 2.03 7.41
N GLY A 59 -6.99 2.58 8.07
CA GLY A 59 -7.14 3.71 9.01
C GLY A 59 -7.57 3.32 10.43
N GLY A 60 -7.84 2.04 10.71
CA GLY A 60 -8.28 1.61 12.05
C GLY A 60 -9.62 2.22 12.43
N SER A 61 -9.67 2.98 13.54
CA SER A 61 -10.87 3.69 13.99
C SER A 61 -11.22 4.90 13.11
N GLU A 62 -10.22 5.51 12.47
CA GLU A 62 -10.40 6.67 11.59
C GLU A 62 -11.08 6.29 10.27
N ASN A 63 -10.98 5.01 9.87
CA ASN A 63 -11.44 4.51 8.58
C ASN A 63 -10.78 5.24 7.39
N TRP A 64 -11.42 5.24 6.22
CA TRP A 64 -10.92 5.86 4.99
C TRP A 64 -11.54 7.25 4.77
N HIS A 65 -10.81 8.32 5.10
CA HIS A 65 -11.25 9.71 5.00
C HIS A 65 -10.10 10.68 4.70
N TYR A 66 -10.45 11.92 4.42
CA TYR A 66 -9.51 13.00 4.08
C TYR A 66 -8.71 13.45 5.31
N GLY A 67 -7.40 13.66 5.15
CA GLY A 67 -6.53 14.32 6.13
C GLY A 67 -5.87 13.36 7.14
N PHE A 68 -5.85 12.06 6.85
CA PHE A 68 -5.22 11.05 7.70
C PHE A 68 -3.93 10.49 7.07
N ASP A 69 -2.93 10.17 7.90
CA ASP A 69 -1.65 9.62 7.46
C ASP A 69 -1.74 8.09 7.31
N TYR A 70 -2.14 7.65 6.12
CA TYR A 70 -2.22 6.22 5.80
C TYR A 70 -0.85 5.56 5.62
N MET A 71 0.21 6.32 5.36
CA MET A 71 1.56 5.77 5.26
C MET A 71 2.07 5.37 6.65
N ASP A 72 1.85 6.23 7.64
CA ASP A 72 2.14 5.91 9.05
C ASP A 72 1.27 4.75 9.56
N TRP A 73 -0.03 4.74 9.24
CA TRP A 73 -0.90 3.62 9.56
C TRP A 73 -0.40 2.30 8.95
N ALA A 74 -0.06 2.27 7.66
CA ALA A 74 0.41 1.06 7.00
C ALA A 74 1.72 0.55 7.64
N ARG A 75 2.65 1.45 7.96
CA ARG A 75 3.90 1.14 8.65
C ARG A 75 3.67 0.54 10.04
N LYS A 76 2.71 1.08 10.81
CA LYS A 76 2.42 0.61 12.18
C LYS A 76 1.64 -0.70 12.23
N ASN A 77 0.85 -1.01 11.20
CA ASN A 77 -0.01 -2.20 11.16
C ASN A 77 0.58 -3.35 10.35
N GLY A 78 1.68 -3.12 9.62
CA GLY A 78 2.45 -4.18 8.98
C GLY A 78 3.22 -5.06 10.00
N PRO A 79 3.83 -6.17 9.53
CA PRO A 79 3.91 -6.59 8.15
C PRO A 79 2.58 -7.15 7.63
N PHE A 80 2.29 -6.88 6.36
CA PHE A 80 1.17 -7.49 5.64
C PHE A 80 1.66 -8.76 4.94
N PHE A 81 0.78 -9.74 4.78
CA PHE A 81 1.06 -10.99 4.10
C PHE A 81 0.12 -11.24 2.92
N VAL A 82 0.57 -12.11 2.01
CA VAL A 82 -0.30 -12.60 0.93
C VAL A 82 -1.53 -13.25 1.55
N ASN A 83 -2.69 -12.98 0.96
CA ASN A 83 -4.04 -13.33 1.39
C ASN A 83 -4.59 -12.53 2.58
N ASP A 84 -3.84 -11.60 3.17
CA ASP A 84 -4.45 -10.63 4.08
C ASP A 84 -5.46 -9.74 3.33
N THR A 85 -6.48 -9.29 4.05
CA THR A 85 -7.58 -8.49 3.52
C THR A 85 -7.53 -7.07 4.07
N LEU A 86 -7.57 -6.08 3.18
CA LEU A 86 -7.76 -4.67 3.52
C LEU A 86 -9.24 -4.33 3.41
N VAL A 87 -9.80 -3.70 4.44
CA VAL A 87 -11.19 -3.28 4.50
C VAL A 87 -11.25 -1.76 4.47
N PHE A 88 -11.82 -1.22 3.41
CA PHE A 88 -12.04 0.20 3.22
C PHE A 88 -13.45 0.56 3.67
N LYS A 89 -13.54 1.32 4.75
CA LYS A 89 -14.80 1.84 5.26
C LYS A 89 -14.85 3.34 5.06
N TYR A 90 -15.94 3.83 4.50
CA TYR A 90 -16.16 5.25 4.28
C TYR A 90 -17.65 5.49 4.04
N ASP A 91 -18.11 6.70 4.37
CA ASP A 91 -19.51 7.04 4.25
C ASP A 91 -19.96 7.07 2.78
N ALA A 92 -21.19 6.61 2.56
CA ALA A 92 -21.84 6.79 1.27
C ALA A 92 -22.08 8.28 1.02
N PRO A 93 -22.10 8.73 -0.25
CA PRO A 93 -22.46 10.11 -0.58
C PRO A 93 -23.82 10.46 0.03
N ASN A 94 -23.90 11.61 0.69
CA ASN A 94 -25.13 12.09 1.29
C ASN A 94 -25.51 13.46 0.68
N ALA A 95 -26.80 13.78 0.70
CA ALA A 95 -27.31 15.04 0.15
C ALA A 95 -26.95 16.27 1.00
N ASN A 96 -26.51 16.06 2.25
CA ASN A 96 -26.38 17.10 3.28
C ASN A 96 -24.93 17.52 3.56
N GLY A 97 -23.99 17.13 2.71
CA GLY A 97 -22.57 17.43 2.89
C GLY A 97 -21.78 16.22 3.37
N GLY A 98 -21.20 15.52 2.40
CA GLY A 98 -20.19 14.49 2.60
C GLY A 98 -19.46 14.31 1.28
N PHE A 99 -18.15 14.50 1.27
CA PHE A 99 -17.37 14.31 0.04
C PHE A 99 -17.32 12.81 -0.26
N PRO A 100 -17.71 12.35 -1.45
CA PRO A 100 -17.58 10.95 -1.82
C PRO A 100 -16.14 10.49 -1.62
N HIS A 101 -15.97 9.21 -1.31
CA HIS A 101 -14.67 8.54 -1.28
C HIS A 101 -14.71 7.32 -2.19
N SER A 102 -13.59 6.99 -2.81
CA SER A 102 -13.45 5.78 -3.61
C SER A 102 -12.08 5.19 -3.36
N VAL A 103 -11.87 3.99 -3.90
CA VAL A 103 -10.59 3.31 -3.82
C VAL A 103 -10.13 2.97 -5.22
N TYR A 104 -8.93 3.44 -5.54
CA TYR A 104 -8.25 3.21 -6.80
C TYR A 104 -6.96 2.44 -6.55
N LEU A 105 -6.63 1.52 -7.45
CA LEU A 105 -5.33 0.89 -7.54
C LEU A 105 -4.53 1.56 -8.66
N LEU A 106 -3.41 2.17 -8.30
CA LEU A 106 -2.52 2.84 -9.24
C LEU A 106 -1.50 1.86 -9.82
N PRO A 107 -1.14 2.02 -11.11
CA PRO A 107 -0.35 1.02 -11.82
C PRO A 107 1.12 0.98 -11.40
N ASN A 108 1.65 2.07 -10.85
CA ASN A 108 3.05 2.20 -10.49
C ASN A 108 3.29 3.37 -9.51
N TYR A 109 4.52 3.42 -9.00
CA TYR A 109 4.98 4.44 -8.06
C TYR A 109 4.88 5.89 -8.58
N TRP A 110 5.16 6.13 -9.87
CA TRP A 110 5.06 7.47 -10.44
C TRP A 110 3.63 8.00 -10.45
N SER A 111 2.68 7.15 -10.84
CA SER A 111 1.26 7.48 -10.76
C SER A 111 0.82 7.72 -9.31
N PHE A 112 1.32 6.92 -8.36
CA PHE A 112 1.06 7.08 -6.93
C PHE A 112 1.54 8.42 -6.36
N ILE A 113 2.78 8.81 -6.64
CA ILE A 113 3.34 10.06 -6.11
C ILE A 113 2.59 11.26 -6.68
N LYS A 114 2.30 11.25 -7.99
CA LYS A 114 1.64 12.35 -8.70
C LYS A 114 0.11 12.33 -8.58
N CYS A 115 -0.47 11.30 -7.97
CA CYS A 115 -1.91 11.06 -7.99
C CYS A 115 -2.49 11.05 -9.42
N ASP A 116 -1.75 10.47 -10.38
CA ASP A 116 -2.19 10.34 -11.77
C ASP A 116 -3.14 9.14 -11.92
N LEU A 117 -4.44 9.45 -11.95
CA LEU A 117 -5.51 8.46 -11.98
C LEU A 117 -5.88 8.00 -13.39
N ARG A 118 -5.27 8.53 -14.46
CA ARG A 118 -5.65 8.23 -15.86
C ARG A 118 -5.59 6.74 -16.22
N ARG A 119 -4.68 6.01 -15.57
CA ARG A 119 -4.48 4.56 -15.73
C ARG A 119 -4.79 3.78 -14.45
N ALA A 120 -5.39 4.42 -13.46
CA ALA A 120 -5.73 3.80 -12.21
C ALA A 120 -7.04 3.02 -12.34
N MET A 121 -7.11 1.86 -11.72
CA MET A 121 -8.31 1.03 -11.71
C MET A 121 -9.16 1.39 -10.49
N ARG A 122 -10.38 1.89 -10.70
CA ARG A 122 -11.34 2.06 -9.61
C ARG A 122 -11.80 0.68 -9.13
N ILE A 123 -11.40 0.31 -7.92
CA ILE A 123 -11.75 -0.98 -7.31
C ILE A 123 -12.95 -0.89 -6.37
N ALA A 124 -13.23 0.32 -5.85
CA ALA A 124 -14.43 0.59 -5.08
C ALA A 124 -15.01 1.96 -5.43
N ASN A 125 -16.32 2.03 -5.62
CA ASN A 125 -17.07 3.25 -5.86
C ASN A 125 -17.58 3.87 -4.54
N PRO A 126 -18.14 5.10 -4.57
CA PRO A 126 -18.59 5.80 -3.36
C PRO A 126 -19.61 5.08 -2.48
N ASN A 127 -20.40 4.17 -3.02
CA ASN A 127 -21.41 3.45 -2.23
C ASN A 127 -20.85 2.17 -1.58
N GLN A 128 -19.67 1.71 -1.99
CA GLN A 128 -19.13 0.40 -1.56
C GLN A 128 -18.38 0.44 -0.23
N GLY A 129 -18.05 1.62 0.30
CA GLY A 129 -17.39 1.77 1.60
C GLY A 129 -18.33 1.73 2.80
N ALA A 130 -19.64 1.83 2.58
CA ALA A 130 -20.61 1.88 3.65
C ALA A 130 -20.80 0.51 4.35
N GLY A 131 -21.37 0.54 5.57
CA GLY A 131 -21.70 -0.66 6.33
C GLY A 131 -20.48 -1.53 6.65
N LYS A 132 -20.39 -2.72 6.05
CA LYS A 132 -19.25 -3.63 6.26
C LYS A 132 -17.96 -3.15 5.58
N GLY A 133 -18.06 -2.24 4.62
CA GLY A 133 -16.93 -1.73 3.83
C GLY A 133 -16.58 -2.60 2.63
N PHE A 134 -15.70 -2.08 1.79
CA PHE A 134 -15.15 -2.76 0.62
C PHE A 134 -13.91 -3.58 1.01
N GLU A 135 -13.87 -4.85 0.61
CA GLU A 135 -12.76 -5.75 0.94
C GLU A 135 -11.84 -5.98 -0.27
N PHE A 136 -10.54 -5.83 -0.04
CA PHE A 136 -9.51 -6.11 -1.03
C PHE A 136 -8.49 -7.12 -0.49
N VAL A 137 -8.38 -8.27 -1.16
CA VAL A 137 -7.43 -9.32 -0.79
C VAL A 137 -6.07 -9.10 -1.47
N LEU A 138 -5.00 -9.11 -0.68
CA LEU A 138 -3.62 -8.98 -1.13
C LEU A 138 -3.11 -10.30 -1.75
N LYS A 139 -3.46 -10.54 -3.03
CA LYS A 139 -3.24 -11.85 -3.68
C LYS A 139 -1.79 -12.15 -4.12
N LYS A 140 -0.93 -11.15 -4.24
CA LYS A 140 0.43 -11.30 -4.82
C LYS A 140 1.46 -10.57 -3.99
N SER A 141 2.67 -11.11 -3.92
CA SER A 141 3.82 -10.44 -3.29
C SER A 141 4.38 -9.36 -4.23
N GLN A 142 3.74 -8.20 -4.26
CA GLN A 142 4.09 -7.05 -5.09
C GLN A 142 3.61 -5.75 -4.41
N PRO A 143 4.11 -4.57 -4.77
CA PRO A 143 3.53 -3.32 -4.27
C PRO A 143 2.10 -3.12 -4.78
N TYR A 144 1.22 -2.69 -3.89
CA TYR A 144 -0.13 -2.20 -4.19
C TYR A 144 -0.21 -0.72 -3.81
N PHE A 145 -0.49 0.13 -4.78
CA PHE A 145 -0.60 1.58 -4.59
C PHE A 145 -2.07 1.98 -4.52
N PHE A 146 -2.58 2.24 -3.32
CA PHE A 146 -3.97 2.63 -3.12
C PHE A 146 -4.09 4.16 -3.03
N ALA A 147 -5.16 4.72 -3.60
CA ALA A 147 -5.53 6.10 -3.36
C ALA A 147 -7.03 6.36 -3.53
N CYS A 148 -7.48 7.52 -3.06
CA CYS A 148 -8.81 8.02 -3.33
C CYS A 148 -8.81 8.77 -4.67
N GLY A 149 -9.78 8.46 -5.53
CA GLY A 149 -9.89 9.06 -6.86
C GLY A 149 -10.79 10.28 -6.95
N GLU A 150 -11.46 10.63 -5.86
CA GLU A 150 -12.49 11.66 -5.85
C GLU A 150 -11.92 13.08 -5.98
N HIS A 151 -12.76 13.99 -6.49
CA HIS A 151 -12.40 15.37 -6.80
C HIS A 151 -11.17 15.49 -7.70
N GLY A 152 -11.10 14.67 -8.75
CA GLY A 152 -10.00 14.71 -9.72
C GLY A 152 -8.63 14.39 -9.11
N GLY A 153 -8.59 13.66 -7.98
CA GLY A 153 -7.35 13.29 -7.29
C GLY A 153 -6.91 14.25 -6.18
N ILE A 154 -7.69 15.30 -5.87
CA ILE A 154 -7.39 16.20 -4.75
C ILE A 154 -7.32 15.43 -3.41
N HIS A 155 -8.20 14.44 -3.21
CA HIS A 155 -8.17 13.60 -2.01
C HIS A 155 -6.85 12.83 -1.86
N CYS A 156 -6.29 12.36 -2.98
CA CYS A 156 -4.98 11.70 -3.01
C CYS A 156 -3.82 12.68 -2.77
N ASN A 157 -3.86 13.86 -3.41
CA ASN A 157 -2.73 14.78 -3.45
C ASN A 157 -2.63 15.65 -2.19
N ASN A 158 -3.75 16.24 -1.78
CA ASN A 158 -3.83 17.17 -0.65
C ASN A 158 -4.41 16.49 0.59
N GLY A 159 -5.33 15.55 0.41
CA GLY A 159 -6.00 14.85 1.52
C GLY A 159 -5.26 13.66 2.07
N THR A 160 -4.04 13.40 1.59
CA THR A 160 -3.19 12.26 1.99
C THR A 160 -3.87 10.89 1.91
N MET A 161 -5.00 10.78 1.19
CA MET A 161 -5.77 9.53 1.03
C MET A 161 -5.09 8.60 0.03
N LYS A 162 -3.90 8.14 0.40
CA LYS A 162 -3.07 7.23 -0.38
C LYS A 162 -2.09 6.48 0.51
N PHE A 163 -1.82 5.22 0.19
CA PHE A 163 -0.77 4.45 0.83
C PHE A 163 -0.28 3.32 -0.08
N VAL A 164 0.84 2.73 0.30
CA VAL A 164 1.40 1.55 -0.35
C VAL A 164 1.62 0.43 0.65
N VAL A 165 1.32 -0.79 0.24
CA VAL A 165 1.71 -2.01 0.96
C VAL A 165 2.37 -2.99 0.01
N MET A 166 3.29 -3.78 0.53
CA MET A 166 3.90 -4.91 -0.18
C MET A 166 3.76 -6.15 0.70
N PRO A 167 2.73 -6.98 0.48
CA PRO A 167 2.53 -8.19 1.26
C PRO A 167 3.69 -9.17 1.06
N LEU A 168 4.17 -9.74 2.17
CA LEU A 168 5.20 -10.78 2.16
C LEU A 168 4.56 -12.15 1.95
N LYS A 169 5.31 -13.08 1.35
CA LYS A 169 4.94 -14.50 1.40
C LYS A 169 5.23 -15.01 2.81
N ARG A 170 4.27 -15.70 3.40
CA ARG A 170 4.51 -16.46 4.63
C ARG A 170 5.43 -17.63 4.30
N TRP A 171 6.40 -17.88 5.17
CA TRP A 171 7.27 -19.05 5.02
C TRP A 171 6.43 -20.30 5.34
N PRO A 172 6.45 -21.33 4.48
CA PRO A 172 5.93 -22.63 4.86
C PRO A 172 6.88 -23.18 5.92
N PHE A 173 6.40 -23.31 7.16
CA PHE A 173 7.04 -24.16 8.16
C PHE A 173 6.32 -25.51 8.12
#